data_AF-A0A0D2N6M7-F1
#
_entry.id   AF-A0A0D2N6M7-F1
#
_cell.length_a   1.000
_cell.length_b   1.000
_cell.length_c   1.000
_cell.angle_alpha   90.00
_cell.angle_beta   90.00
_cell.angle_gamma   90.00
#
_symmetry.space_group_name_H-M   'P 1'
#
loop_
_entity.id
_entity.type
_entity.pdbx_description
1 polymer ?
#
loop_
_entity_poly.entity_id
_entity_poly.type
_entity_poly.pdbx_seq_one_letter_code
_entity_poly.pdbx_strand_id
1 'polypeptide(L)'
;MGVSGKPAELLEIESVLDDQVPVIRRFTGGGTVIVDHGTVFVTFICNKEAVPNLQPYPRPIMSWSSSLYSKVFQGIGDFHLRENDYVFGNHKFGGNAQSITKNRWIHHTSFLWDFNVQNMSYLKHPKRAPAYRSARSHLDFICRMKDYMPRSTFMDKTVEATETQFSLRPIQLEAIRTCTEAEFCPSSRFLTNEELEAAAVALQ
;
A
#
# COMPACT_ATOMS: atom_id res chain seq x y z
N MET A 1 6.49 6.78 -2.72
CA MET A 1 5.64 7.70 -3.52
C MET A 1 5.08 6.99 -4.76
N GLY A 2 3.85 7.28 -5.19
CA GLY A 2 3.27 6.72 -6.43
C GLY A 2 3.95 7.25 -7.69
N VAL A 3 3.77 6.56 -8.83
CA VAL A 3 4.49 6.80 -10.09
C VAL A 3 4.35 8.24 -10.62
N SER A 4 3.18 8.85 -10.46
CA SER A 4 2.90 10.23 -10.90
C SER A 4 3.01 11.26 -9.77
N GLY A 5 3.50 10.85 -8.59
CA GLY A 5 3.63 11.74 -7.43
C GLY A 5 4.76 12.74 -7.63
N LYS A 6 4.51 13.99 -7.23
CA LYS A 6 5.51 15.06 -7.21
C LYS A 6 6.03 15.22 -5.78
N PRO A 7 7.35 15.12 -5.52
CA PRO A 7 7.92 15.25 -4.17
C PRO A 7 7.44 16.51 -3.45
N ALA A 8 7.52 17.65 -4.14
CA ALA A 8 7.06 18.96 -3.71
C ALA A 8 5.65 18.97 -3.10
N GLU A 9 4.72 18.22 -3.68
CA GLU A 9 3.31 18.22 -3.27
C GLU A 9 2.99 17.21 -2.17
N LEU A 10 3.90 16.25 -1.91
CA LEU A 10 3.61 15.06 -1.11
C LEU A 10 4.54 14.89 0.09
N LEU A 11 5.70 15.53 0.09
CA LEU A 11 6.75 15.35 1.10
C LEU A 11 7.13 16.69 1.73
N GLU A 12 7.43 16.65 3.03
CA GLU A 12 8.24 17.69 3.66
C GLU A 12 9.71 17.42 3.31
N ILE A 13 10.16 18.01 2.20
CA ILE A 13 11.43 17.64 1.55
C ILE A 13 12.65 17.92 2.45
N GLU A 14 12.67 19.05 3.15
CA GLU A 14 13.80 19.42 4.03
C GLU A 14 13.98 18.36 5.14
N SER A 15 12.91 18.03 5.87
CA SER A 15 12.95 16.98 6.90
C SER A 15 13.34 15.61 6.34
N VAL A 16 12.86 15.27 5.14
CA VAL A 16 13.24 14.01 4.46
C VAL A 16 14.73 13.96 4.14
N LEU A 17 15.33 15.08 3.71
CA LEU A 17 16.75 15.17 3.40
C LEU A 17 17.61 15.16 4.67
N ASP A 18 17.22 15.93 5.68
CA ASP A 18 17.94 16.04 6.96
C ASP A 18 18.02 14.70 7.69
N ASP A 19 16.90 13.98 7.75
CA ASP A 19 16.80 12.66 8.38
C ASP A 19 17.19 11.52 7.43
N GLN A 20 17.65 11.84 6.22
CA GLN A 20 18.13 10.90 5.20
C GLN A 20 17.13 9.78 4.88
N VAL A 21 15.84 10.11 4.82
CA VAL A 21 14.77 9.15 4.57
C VAL A 21 14.72 8.78 3.08
N PRO A 22 14.95 7.51 2.69
CA PRO A 22 14.97 7.14 1.28
C PRO A 22 13.59 7.29 0.63
N VAL A 23 13.53 7.99 -0.50
CA VAL A 23 12.28 8.16 -1.25
C VAL A 23 12.26 7.23 -2.47
N ILE A 24 11.38 6.24 -2.45
CA ILE A 24 11.17 5.33 -3.58
C ILE A 24 9.94 5.77 -4.38
N ARG A 25 10.12 6.01 -5.68
CA ARG A 25 9.01 6.14 -6.63
C ARG A 25 8.65 4.75 -7.13
N ARG A 26 7.47 4.26 -6.73
CA ARG A 26 6.98 2.93 -7.13
C ARG A 26 6.29 2.98 -8.50
N PHE A 27 6.20 1.83 -9.15
CA PHE A 27 5.60 1.68 -10.48
C PHE A 27 4.06 1.76 -10.50
N THR A 28 3.40 1.62 -9.35
CA THR A 28 1.95 1.76 -9.22
C THR A 28 1.55 3.22 -8.97
N GLY A 29 0.30 3.56 -9.32
CA GLY A 29 -0.29 4.86 -9.03
C GLY A 29 -0.61 5.08 -7.55
N GLY A 30 -1.31 6.17 -7.24
CA GLY A 30 -1.79 6.51 -5.88
C GLY A 30 -0.86 7.43 -5.11
N GLY A 31 -1.20 7.66 -3.83
CA GLY A 31 -0.51 8.62 -2.96
C GLY A 31 0.85 8.14 -2.43
N THR A 32 1.37 8.88 -1.44
CA THR A 32 2.58 8.51 -0.70
C THR A 32 2.21 7.83 0.61
N VAL A 33 3.03 6.84 0.97
CA VAL A 33 3.00 6.19 2.29
C VAL A 33 4.42 6.26 2.83
N ILE A 34 4.52 6.40 4.15
CA ILE A 34 5.78 6.19 4.86
C ILE A 34 5.86 4.72 5.27
N VAL A 35 7.05 4.15 5.24
CA VAL A 35 7.28 2.71 5.44
C VAL A 35 8.34 2.53 6.50
N ASP A 36 8.02 1.73 7.51
CA ASP A 36 8.91 1.37 8.62
C ASP A 36 8.72 -0.10 9.01
N HIS A 37 9.38 -0.53 10.09
CA HIS A 37 9.26 -1.89 10.64
C HIS A 37 7.84 -2.24 11.10
N GLY A 38 7.00 -1.23 11.34
CA GLY A 38 5.58 -1.33 11.68
C GLY A 38 4.67 -1.33 10.45
N THR A 39 5.19 -1.52 9.25
CA THR A 39 4.40 -1.64 8.02
C THR A 39 4.38 -3.08 7.52
N VAL A 40 3.20 -3.61 7.20
CA VAL A 40 3.03 -4.94 6.59
C VAL A 40 2.54 -4.78 5.16
N PHE A 41 3.15 -5.50 4.21
CA PHE A 41 2.69 -5.52 2.83
C PHE A 41 2.08 -6.87 2.48
N VAL A 42 0.93 -6.83 1.82
CA VAL A 42 0.37 -7.99 1.11
C VAL A 42 0.23 -7.59 -0.34
N THR A 43 0.69 -8.45 -1.25
CA THR A 43 0.60 -8.21 -2.69
C THR A 43 0.04 -9.44 -3.39
N PHE A 44 -1.05 -9.24 -4.13
CA PHE A 44 -1.58 -10.21 -5.07
C PHE A 44 -1.01 -9.90 -6.46
N ILE A 45 -0.29 -10.87 -7.04
CA ILE A 45 0.22 -10.81 -8.41
C ILE A 45 -0.50 -11.89 -9.19
N CYS A 46 -1.41 -11.48 -10.08
CA CYS A 46 -2.36 -12.40 -10.69
C CYS A 46 -2.32 -12.31 -12.22
N ASN A 47 -2.48 -13.45 -12.87
CA ASN A 47 -2.88 -13.47 -14.28
C ASN A 47 -4.29 -12.88 -14.40
N LYS A 48 -4.59 -12.29 -15.56
CA LYS A 48 -5.88 -11.63 -15.82
C LYS A 48 -7.07 -12.54 -15.47
N GLU A 49 -7.00 -13.81 -15.87
CA GLU A 49 -8.07 -14.80 -15.69
C GLU A 49 -7.96 -15.60 -14.37
N ALA A 50 -7.06 -15.21 -13.45
CA ALA A 50 -6.82 -15.97 -12.22
C ALA A 50 -8.03 -15.96 -11.26
N VAL A 51 -8.86 -14.93 -11.31
CA VAL A 51 -10.10 -14.82 -10.53
C VAL A 51 -11.27 -14.89 -11.51
N PRO A 52 -12.14 -15.92 -11.43
CA PRO A 52 -13.28 -16.05 -12.33
C PRO A 52 -14.18 -14.82 -12.32
N ASN A 53 -14.57 -14.35 -13.52
CA ASN A 53 -15.45 -13.20 -13.73
C ASN A 53 -14.93 -11.84 -13.22
N LEU A 54 -13.67 -11.76 -12.77
CA LEU A 54 -13.07 -10.50 -12.34
C LEU A 54 -12.60 -9.69 -13.54
N GLN A 55 -13.24 -8.55 -13.77
CA GLN A 55 -12.75 -7.60 -14.76
C GLN A 55 -11.46 -6.93 -14.24
N PRO A 56 -10.36 -6.88 -15.02
CA PRO A 56 -9.08 -6.33 -14.57
C PRO A 56 -9.11 -4.80 -14.61
N TYR A 57 -9.96 -4.19 -13.79
CA TYR A 57 -10.05 -2.76 -13.58
C TYR A 57 -9.91 -2.43 -12.10
N PRO A 58 -9.54 -1.18 -11.74
CA PRO A 58 -9.25 -0.85 -10.36
C PRO A 58 -10.37 -1.21 -9.38
N ARG A 59 -11.61 -0.77 -9.68
CA ARG A 59 -12.77 -0.98 -8.79
C ARG A 59 -13.16 -2.45 -8.60
N PRO A 60 -13.30 -3.27 -9.66
CA PRO A 60 -13.54 -4.71 -9.47
C PRO A 60 -12.45 -5.40 -8.65
N ILE A 61 -11.16 -5.13 -8.92
CA ILE A 61 -10.07 -5.73 -8.14
C ILE A 61 -10.14 -5.31 -6.68
N MET A 62 -10.43 -4.02 -6.39
CA MET A 62 -10.64 -3.53 -5.02
C MET A 62 -11.83 -4.20 -4.32
N SER A 63 -12.95 -4.39 -5.03
CA SER A 63 -14.14 -5.06 -4.50
C SER A 63 -13.86 -6.53 -4.17
N TRP A 64 -13.14 -7.21 -5.06
CA TRP A 64 -12.70 -8.58 -4.85
C TRP A 64 -11.79 -8.70 -3.63
N SER A 65 -10.74 -7.87 -3.53
CA SER A 65 -9.81 -7.92 -2.40
C SER A 65 -10.50 -7.53 -1.09
N SER A 66 -11.41 -6.56 -1.11
CA SER A 66 -12.26 -6.25 0.04
C SER A 66 -13.09 -7.46 0.47
N SER A 67 -13.67 -8.22 -0.46
CA SER A 67 -14.48 -9.40 -0.13
C SER A 67 -13.63 -10.51 0.50
N LEU A 68 -12.37 -10.65 0.09
CA LEU A 68 -11.40 -11.54 0.73
C LEU A 68 -11.08 -11.05 2.15
N TYR A 69 -10.74 -9.78 2.32
CA TYR A 69 -10.40 -9.21 3.63
C TYR A 69 -11.60 -9.13 4.60
N SER A 70 -12.84 -9.05 4.12
CA SER A 70 -14.02 -9.17 4.98
C SER A 70 -14.04 -10.47 5.78
N LYS A 71 -13.48 -11.56 5.24
CA LYS A 71 -13.30 -12.83 5.98
C LYS A 71 -12.20 -12.72 7.03
N VAL A 72 -11.08 -12.08 6.68
CA VAL A 72 -9.94 -11.85 7.58
C VAL A 72 -10.36 -11.03 8.81
N PHE A 73 -11.13 -9.97 8.58
CA PHE A 73 -11.58 -9.03 9.62
C PHE A 73 -12.97 -9.35 10.18
N GLN A 74 -13.52 -10.55 9.91
CA GLN A 74 -14.81 -10.93 10.45
C GLN A 74 -14.80 -10.89 11.99
N GLY A 75 -15.68 -10.07 12.56
CA GLY A 75 -15.78 -9.84 14.01
C GLY A 75 -14.68 -8.96 14.60
N ILE A 76 -13.86 -8.31 13.77
CA ILE A 76 -12.73 -7.49 14.22
C ILE A 76 -12.84 -6.09 13.63
N GLY A 77 -13.06 -5.12 14.53
CA GLY A 77 -13.34 -3.75 14.13
C GLY A 77 -14.57 -3.64 13.22
N ASP A 78 -14.74 -2.47 12.61
CA ASP A 78 -15.81 -2.18 11.67
C ASP A 78 -15.25 -2.09 10.24
N PHE A 79 -14.78 -3.23 9.72
CA PHE A 79 -14.04 -3.28 8.45
C PHE A 79 -14.87 -2.86 7.24
N HIS A 80 -14.35 -1.90 6.47
CA HIS A 80 -14.94 -1.48 5.21
C HIS A 80 -13.88 -1.14 4.16
N LEU A 81 -14.24 -1.32 2.90
CA LEU A 81 -13.59 -0.62 1.78
C LEU A 81 -14.25 0.75 1.59
N ARG A 82 -13.46 1.81 1.68
CA ARG A 82 -13.90 3.19 1.37
C ARG A 82 -12.97 3.80 0.34
N GLU A 83 -13.52 4.06 -0.85
CA GLU A 83 -12.75 4.50 -2.02
C GLU A 83 -11.59 3.54 -2.33
N ASN A 84 -10.35 3.90 -1.97
CA ASN A 84 -9.15 3.08 -2.17
C ASN A 84 -8.52 2.58 -0.86
N ASP A 85 -9.21 2.78 0.26
CA ASP A 85 -8.68 2.52 1.61
C ASP A 85 -9.44 1.39 2.29
N TYR A 86 -8.71 0.60 3.08
CA TYR A 86 -9.31 -0.26 4.09
C TYR A 86 -9.36 0.47 5.42
N VAL A 87 -10.54 0.44 6.04
CA VAL A 87 -10.83 1.23 7.26
C VAL A 87 -11.48 0.36 8.32
N PHE A 88 -11.24 0.70 9.59
CA PHE A 88 -12.07 0.29 10.72
C PHE A 88 -12.92 1.49 11.11
N GLY A 89 -14.23 1.41 10.88
CA GLY A 89 -15.16 2.53 11.00
C GLY A 89 -14.79 3.66 10.05
N ASN A 90 -14.23 4.74 10.60
CA ASN A 90 -13.77 5.90 9.84
C ASN A 90 -12.25 6.09 9.87
N HIS A 91 -11.49 5.13 10.39
CA HIS A 91 -10.03 5.22 10.51
C HIS A 91 -9.35 4.29 9.50
N LYS A 92 -8.51 4.87 8.65
CA LYS A 92 -7.74 4.13 7.65
C LYS A 92 -6.64 3.30 8.32
N PHE A 93 -6.52 2.05 7.90
CA PHE A 93 -5.41 1.18 8.29
C PHE A 93 -4.74 0.49 7.10
N GLY A 94 -5.40 0.47 5.92
CA GLY A 94 -4.85 -0.11 4.70
C GLY A 94 -4.89 0.86 3.53
N GLY A 95 -3.76 1.05 2.85
CA GLY A 95 -3.66 1.84 1.61
C GLY A 95 -3.36 0.96 0.41
N ASN A 96 -4.18 1.05 -0.63
CA ASN A 96 -4.10 0.19 -1.80
C ASN A 96 -3.56 0.92 -3.04
N ALA A 97 -2.84 0.18 -3.87
CA ALA A 97 -2.46 0.62 -5.21
C ALA A 97 -2.30 -0.57 -6.16
N GLN A 98 -2.50 -0.30 -7.45
CA GLN A 98 -2.60 -1.33 -8.47
C GLN A 98 -1.76 -0.97 -9.70
N SER A 99 -1.36 -2.00 -10.44
CA SER A 99 -0.87 -1.90 -11.81
C SER A 99 -1.55 -2.98 -12.63
N ILE A 100 -2.03 -2.62 -13.82
CA ILE A 100 -2.81 -3.49 -14.68
C ILE A 100 -2.17 -3.45 -16.06
N THR A 101 -1.81 -4.63 -16.55
CA THR A 101 -1.28 -4.85 -17.89
C THR A 101 -2.25 -5.74 -18.67
N LYS A 102 -1.94 -6.00 -19.96
CA LYS A 102 -2.81 -6.81 -20.83
C LYS A 102 -3.15 -8.18 -20.23
N ASN A 103 -2.18 -8.83 -19.59
CA ASN A 103 -2.28 -10.23 -19.18
C ASN A 103 -2.23 -10.44 -17.66
N ARG A 104 -1.91 -9.40 -16.89
CA ARG A 104 -1.66 -9.50 -15.45
C ARG A 104 -2.09 -8.24 -14.74
N TRP A 105 -2.45 -8.39 -13.48
CA TRP A 105 -2.67 -7.28 -12.56
C TRP A 105 -1.95 -7.53 -11.25
N ILE A 106 -1.59 -6.44 -10.59
CA ILE A 106 -1.00 -6.41 -9.27
C ILE A 106 -1.89 -5.54 -8.40
N HIS A 107 -2.20 -6.04 -7.20
CA HIS A 107 -2.84 -5.28 -6.14
C HIS A 107 -1.98 -5.41 -4.89
N HIS A 108 -1.38 -4.31 -4.44
CA HIS A 108 -0.67 -4.28 -3.18
C HIS A 108 -1.41 -3.44 -2.15
N THR A 109 -1.32 -3.88 -0.91
CA THR A 109 -1.84 -3.17 0.25
C THR A 109 -0.70 -2.93 1.21
N SER A 110 -0.58 -1.68 1.65
CA SER A 110 0.21 -1.30 2.82
C SER A 110 -0.70 -1.27 4.04
N PHE A 111 -0.39 -2.11 5.03
CA PHE A 111 -1.11 -2.21 6.30
C PHE A 111 -0.32 -1.49 7.39
N LEU A 112 -0.98 -0.56 8.05
CA LEU A 112 -0.44 0.26 9.14
C LEU A 112 -0.47 -0.56 10.43
N TRP A 113 0.59 -1.32 10.68
CA TRP A 113 0.62 -2.28 11.79
C TRP A 113 0.92 -1.60 13.12
N ASP A 114 2.14 -1.10 13.27
CA ASP A 114 2.63 -0.37 14.44
C ASP A 114 3.59 0.76 14.02
N PHE A 115 3.10 1.65 13.16
CA PHE A 115 3.93 2.73 12.62
C PHE A 115 4.36 3.71 13.73
N ASN A 116 5.54 4.29 13.53
CA ASN A 116 6.00 5.42 14.35
C ASN A 116 5.26 6.69 13.92
N VAL A 117 4.57 7.36 14.86
CA VAL A 117 3.80 8.59 14.57
C VAL A 117 4.67 9.73 14.09
N GLN A 118 5.93 9.79 14.53
CA GLN A 118 6.86 10.84 14.12
C GLN A 118 7.11 10.80 12.62
N ASN A 119 7.11 9.61 12.02
CA ASN A 119 7.29 9.43 10.58
C ASN A 119 6.18 10.07 9.73
N MET A 120 5.04 10.45 10.33
CA MET A 120 3.98 11.17 9.62
C MET A 120 4.34 12.63 9.35
N SER A 121 5.35 13.20 10.02
CA SER A 121 5.84 14.55 9.77
C SER A 121 6.47 14.70 8.38
N TYR A 122 7.00 13.62 7.80
CA TYR A 122 7.58 13.63 6.45
C TYR A 122 6.55 13.79 5.32
N LEU A 123 5.26 13.70 5.64
CA LEU A 123 4.17 13.69 4.66
C LEU A 123 3.36 14.97 4.72
N LYS A 124 3.32 15.71 3.61
CA LYS A 124 2.40 16.83 3.44
C LYS A 124 0.95 16.39 3.54
N HIS A 125 0.08 17.32 3.93
CA HIS A 125 -1.36 17.07 3.82
C HIS A 125 -1.72 16.90 2.32
N PRO A 126 -2.37 15.80 1.93
CA PRO A 126 -2.62 15.53 0.52
C PRO A 126 -3.63 16.54 -0.04
N LYS A 127 -3.30 17.15 -1.19
CA LYS A 127 -4.22 18.03 -1.95
C LYS A 127 -5.47 17.29 -2.42
N ARG A 128 -5.34 15.99 -2.69
CA ARG A 128 -6.45 15.09 -3.04
C ARG A 128 -6.57 14.04 -1.96
N ALA A 129 -7.63 14.11 -1.17
CA ALA A 129 -7.95 13.18 -0.11
C ALA A 129 -9.37 12.63 -0.30
N PRO A 130 -9.66 11.42 0.20
CA PRO A 130 -11.01 10.88 0.16
C PRO A 130 -11.95 11.75 1.01
N ALA A 131 -13.20 11.87 0.59
CA ALA A 131 -14.15 12.81 1.22
C ALA A 131 -14.37 12.49 2.71
N TYR A 132 -14.39 11.20 3.06
CA TYR A 132 -14.58 10.72 4.43
C TYR A 132 -13.38 10.99 5.37
N ARG A 133 -12.24 11.46 4.83
CA ARG A 133 -11.17 12.00 5.68
C ARG A 133 -11.64 13.21 6.47
N SER A 134 -12.58 13.98 5.92
CA SER A 134 -13.17 15.15 6.60
C SER A 134 -12.10 16.13 7.12
N ALA A 135 -11.09 16.39 6.29
CA ALA A 135 -9.94 17.26 6.59
C ALA A 135 -9.15 16.91 7.87
N ARG A 136 -9.33 15.72 8.43
CA ARG A 136 -8.56 15.23 9.58
C ARG A 136 -7.06 15.20 9.28
N SER A 137 -6.27 15.45 10.31
CA SER A 137 -4.81 15.25 10.27
C SER A 137 -4.48 13.79 9.97
N HIS A 138 -3.22 13.48 9.65
CA HIS A 138 -2.84 12.08 9.41
C HIS A 138 -3.13 11.21 10.63
N LEU A 139 -2.79 11.67 11.84
CA LEU A 139 -2.94 10.92 13.07
C LEU A 139 -4.41 10.72 13.48
N ASP A 140 -5.28 11.69 13.19
CA ASP A 140 -6.72 11.56 13.45
C ASP A 140 -7.44 10.72 12.38
N PHE A 141 -6.80 10.48 11.24
CA PHE A 141 -7.38 9.77 10.11
C PHE A 141 -7.03 8.28 10.10
N ILE A 142 -5.88 7.89 10.64
CA ILE A 142 -5.36 6.53 10.57
C ILE A 142 -5.43 5.82 11.92
N CYS A 143 -5.35 4.49 11.91
CA CYS A 143 -5.20 3.69 13.12
C CYS A 143 -4.18 2.57 12.91
N ARG A 144 -3.71 1.99 14.02
CA ARG A 144 -2.79 0.86 14.04
C ARG A 144 -3.55 -0.45 14.09
N MET A 145 -3.17 -1.42 13.27
CA MET A 145 -3.78 -2.74 13.29
C MET A 145 -3.41 -3.57 14.52
N LYS A 146 -2.24 -3.30 15.14
CA LYS A 146 -1.81 -4.04 16.35
C LYS A 146 -2.83 -3.94 17.49
N ASP A 147 -3.62 -2.87 17.52
CA ASP A 147 -4.63 -2.62 18.54
C ASP A 147 -5.90 -3.46 18.34
N TYR A 148 -6.02 -4.14 17.18
CA TYR A 148 -7.17 -4.97 16.80
C TYR A 148 -6.85 -6.46 16.75
N MET A 149 -5.61 -6.84 16.37
CA MET A 149 -5.21 -8.25 16.31
C MET A 149 -3.68 -8.43 16.30
N PRO A 150 -3.16 -9.62 16.67
CA PRO A 150 -1.75 -10.00 16.47
C PRO A 150 -1.37 -10.21 15.00
N ARG A 151 -0.09 -10.02 14.67
CA ARG A 151 0.41 -10.12 13.30
C ARG A 151 0.32 -11.54 12.75
N SER A 152 0.63 -12.53 13.57
CA SER A 152 0.47 -13.94 13.23
C SER A 152 -0.98 -14.25 12.84
N THR A 153 -1.94 -13.85 13.67
CA THR A 153 -3.37 -14.03 13.39
C THR A 153 -3.79 -13.38 12.08
N PHE A 154 -3.30 -12.18 11.77
CA PHE A 154 -3.57 -11.55 10.47
C PHE A 154 -3.03 -12.38 9.30
N MET A 155 -1.79 -12.88 9.41
CA MET A 155 -1.17 -13.69 8.36
C MET A 155 -1.93 -15.01 8.17
N ASP A 156 -2.23 -15.72 9.27
CA ASP A 156 -2.95 -17.00 9.25
C ASP A 156 -4.33 -16.83 8.61
N LYS A 157 -5.11 -15.86 9.08
CA LYS A 157 -6.43 -15.55 8.50
C LYS A 157 -6.36 -15.10 7.04
N THR A 158 -5.30 -14.40 6.63
CA THR A 158 -5.11 -14.00 5.23
C THR A 158 -4.84 -15.22 4.35
N VAL A 159 -4.04 -16.17 4.83
CA VAL A 159 -3.82 -17.46 4.16
C VAL A 159 -5.14 -18.23 4.05
N GLU A 160 -5.85 -18.45 5.16
CA GLU A 160 -7.14 -19.16 5.19
C GLU A 160 -8.18 -18.51 4.25
N ALA A 161 -8.31 -17.18 4.28
CA ALA A 161 -9.23 -16.46 3.40
C ALA A 161 -8.86 -16.64 1.92
N THR A 162 -7.57 -16.69 1.61
CA THR A 162 -7.07 -16.90 0.25
C THR A 162 -7.27 -18.34 -0.21
N GLU A 163 -7.11 -19.33 0.68
CA GLU A 163 -7.37 -20.76 0.40
C GLU A 163 -8.82 -21.03 0.00
N THR A 164 -9.76 -20.16 0.40
CA THR A 164 -11.16 -20.28 -0.05
C THR A 164 -11.37 -20.01 -1.54
N GLN A 165 -10.36 -19.46 -2.23
CA GLN A 165 -10.42 -19.10 -3.65
C GLN A 165 -9.29 -19.72 -4.48
N PHE A 166 -8.18 -20.13 -3.86
CA PHE A 166 -7.01 -20.67 -4.54
C PHE A 166 -6.42 -21.86 -3.79
N SER A 167 -5.79 -22.78 -4.51
CA SER A 167 -4.87 -23.74 -3.89
C SER A 167 -3.54 -23.07 -3.60
N LEU A 168 -3.12 -23.04 -2.34
CA LEU A 168 -1.89 -22.38 -1.92
C LEU A 168 -0.75 -23.37 -1.70
N ARG A 169 0.47 -22.93 -2.03
CA ARG A 169 1.71 -23.61 -1.67
C ARG A 169 2.67 -22.57 -1.10
N PRO A 170 3.07 -22.66 0.19
CA PRO A 170 4.06 -21.76 0.75
C PRO A 170 5.42 -22.03 0.13
N ILE A 171 6.13 -20.95 -0.21
CA ILE A 171 7.51 -21.01 -0.73
C ILE A 171 8.36 -20.00 0.04
N GLN A 172 9.60 -20.39 0.31
CA GLN A 172 10.60 -19.49 0.90
C GLN A 172 11.11 -18.52 -0.18
N LEU A 173 11.53 -17.33 0.23
CA LEU A 173 11.94 -16.27 -0.68
C LEU A 173 13.14 -16.68 -1.55
N GLU A 174 14.05 -17.47 -0.97
CA GLU A 174 15.25 -17.99 -1.62
C GLU A 174 14.91 -18.86 -2.84
N ALA A 175 13.80 -19.59 -2.78
CA ALA A 175 13.36 -20.45 -3.88
C ALA A 175 12.80 -19.66 -5.08
N ILE A 176 12.45 -18.38 -4.91
CA ILE A 176 11.95 -17.51 -5.98
C ILE A 176 13.13 -16.94 -6.80
N ARG A 177 14.26 -16.67 -6.16
CA ARG A 177 15.43 -16.01 -6.77
C ARG A 177 16.08 -16.81 -7.89
N THR A 178 15.89 -18.13 -7.92
CA THR A 178 16.46 -19.03 -8.92
C THR A 178 15.67 -19.10 -10.23
N CYS A 179 14.52 -18.41 -10.34
CA CYS A 179 13.59 -18.58 -11.46
C CYS A 179 13.74 -17.56 -12.61
N THR A 180 14.69 -16.62 -12.56
CA THR A 180 14.75 -15.53 -13.55
C THR A 180 16.14 -15.36 -14.16
N GLU A 181 16.29 -15.82 -15.41
CA GLU A 181 17.44 -15.51 -16.30
C GLU A 181 17.22 -14.23 -17.13
N ALA A 182 16.04 -13.61 -17.02
CA ALA A 182 15.69 -12.41 -17.79
C ALA A 182 16.23 -11.13 -17.13
N GLU A 183 16.77 -10.23 -17.95
CA GLU A 183 17.20 -8.90 -17.54
C GLU A 183 15.96 -8.07 -17.11
N PHE A 184 15.79 -7.87 -15.80
CA PHE A 184 14.69 -7.10 -15.23
C PHE A 184 15.12 -5.64 -15.04
N CYS A 185 14.50 -4.72 -15.78
CA CYS A 185 14.65 -3.29 -15.55
C CYS A 185 13.62 -2.80 -14.52
N PRO A 186 14.02 -2.37 -13.31
CA PRO A 186 13.07 -1.94 -12.29
C PRO A 186 12.38 -0.65 -12.71
N SER A 187 11.05 -0.68 -12.79
CA SER A 187 10.23 0.52 -12.98
C SER A 187 10.05 1.33 -11.70
N SER A 188 10.38 0.74 -10.54
CA SER A 188 10.52 1.48 -9.28
C SER A 188 11.97 1.87 -9.07
N ARG A 189 12.19 3.09 -8.61
CA ARG A 189 13.53 3.61 -8.37
C ARG A 189 13.59 4.52 -7.16
N PHE A 190 14.78 4.64 -6.59
CA PHE A 190 15.09 5.70 -5.65
C PHE A 190 15.09 7.05 -6.38
N LEU A 191 14.61 8.08 -5.68
CA LEU A 191 14.89 9.46 -6.05
C LEU A 191 16.24 9.84 -5.44
N THR A 192 17.05 10.57 -6.20
CA THR A 192 18.31 11.10 -5.70
C THR A 192 18.07 12.35 -4.85
N ASN A 193 19.07 12.74 -4.05
CA ASN A 193 19.00 13.98 -3.28
C ASN A 193 18.88 15.18 -4.21
N GLU A 194 19.60 15.19 -5.35
CA GLU A 194 19.50 16.30 -6.31
C GLU A 194 18.07 16.43 -6.88
N GLU A 195 17.37 15.30 -7.13
CA GLU A 195 15.97 15.34 -7.57
C GLU A 195 15.03 15.90 -6.50
N LEU A 196 15.30 15.63 -5.22
CA LEU A 196 14.52 16.14 -4.09
C LEU A 196 14.80 17.63 -3.87
N GLU A 197 16.07 18.03 -3.86
CA GLU A 197 16.51 19.43 -3.75
C GLU A 197 15.93 20.29 -4.88
N ALA A 198 16.02 19.83 -6.14
CA ALA A 198 15.42 20.51 -7.28
C ALA A 198 13.89 20.67 -7.13
N ALA A 199 13.22 19.67 -6.54
CA ALA A 199 11.79 19.75 -6.28
C ALA A 199 11.43 20.73 -5.14
N ALA A 200 12.32 20.94 -4.17
CA ALA A 200 12.13 21.94 -3.11
C ALA A 200 12.21 23.36 -3.67
N VAL A 201 13.18 23.62 -4.55
CA VAL A 201 13.36 24.94 -5.18
C VAL A 201 12.19 25.29 -6.11
N ALA A 202 11.63 24.32 -6.84
CA ALA A 202 10.52 24.55 -7.77
C ALA A 202 9.19 24.98 -7.13
N LEU A 203 9.10 25.00 -5.79
CA LEU A 203 7.95 25.47 -5.01
C LEU A 203 8.08 26.92 -4.54
N GLN A 204 9.28 27.50 -4.60
CA GLN A 204 9.58 28.88 -4.25
C GLN A 204 9.30 29.80 -5.44
#